data_AF-A0A7W1UM70-F1
#
_entry.id   AF-A0A7W1UM70-F1
#
_cell.length_a   1.000
_cell.length_b   1.000
_cell.length_c   1.000
_cell.angle_alpha   90.00
_cell.angle_beta   90.00
_cell.angle_gamma   90.00
#
_symmetry.space_group_name_H-M   'P 1'
#
loop_
_entity.id
_entity.type
_entity.pdbx_description
1 polymer ?
#
loop_
_entity_poly.entity_id
_entity_poly.type
_entity_poly.pdbx_seq_one_letter_code
_entity_poly.pdbx_strand_id
1 'polypeptide(L)'
;MATRLLMMVLAAALLAPSFAHAQQEPGSELSVYLLTMGPGDQVWEKFGHNAIWIHDPVQGTDRAYDYGRFDFNQPGFLPRFLKGRWIYSMGSGNVHEYMLAYQYANREVAAQELNLTQEQARALQHFLEWNDQPQNREYRYDYFRDNCSTRLRDALDAVIGGQLRVLTRGRPTGTTYRWHSERLMKDD
;
A
#
# COMPACT_ATOMS: atom_id res chain seq x y z
N MET A 1 55.21 -2.57 63.07
CA MET A 1 54.42 -1.59 62.29
C MET A 1 55.20 -1.35 61.01
N ALA A 2 54.75 -1.49 59.77
CA ALA A 2 53.45 -1.59 59.13
C ALA A 2 53.72 -2.28 57.76
N THR A 3 53.16 -3.46 57.50
CA THR A 3 52.04 -3.71 56.56
C THR A 3 52.50 -4.19 55.18
N ARG A 4 52.23 -5.48 54.91
CA ARG A 4 52.25 -6.12 53.59
C ARG A 4 51.16 -5.49 52.70
N LEU A 5 51.43 -5.22 51.43
CA LEU A 5 50.36 -5.03 50.45
C LEU A 5 50.57 -5.92 49.23
N LEU A 6 49.74 -6.96 49.21
CA LEU A 6 49.52 -7.95 48.17
C LEU A 6 48.93 -7.25 46.93
N MET A 7 49.60 -7.32 45.78
CA MET A 7 49.01 -6.90 44.50
C MET A 7 47.91 -7.90 44.11
N MET A 8 46.65 -7.50 44.27
CA MET A 8 45.51 -8.21 43.69
C MET A 8 45.42 -7.93 42.18
N VAL A 9 45.48 -9.00 41.40
CA VAL A 9 45.21 -9.04 39.96
C VAL A 9 43.72 -8.78 39.74
N LEU A 10 43.37 -7.67 39.08
CA LEU A 10 41.99 -7.38 38.66
C LEU A 10 41.82 -7.86 37.21
N ALA A 11 41.28 -9.07 37.03
CA ALA A 11 40.85 -9.56 35.73
C ALA A 11 39.50 -8.89 35.37
N ALA A 12 39.56 -7.81 34.59
CA ALA A 12 38.38 -7.21 33.98
C ALA A 12 37.88 -8.12 32.85
N ALA A 13 36.83 -8.89 33.12
CA ALA A 13 36.09 -9.62 32.10
C ALA A 13 35.36 -8.62 31.18
N LEU A 14 35.80 -8.55 29.92
CA LEU A 14 35.12 -7.85 28.83
C LEU A 14 33.79 -8.55 28.53
N LEU A 15 32.71 -8.10 29.17
CA LEU A 15 31.35 -8.42 28.73
C LEU A 15 31.05 -7.60 27.47
N ALA A 16 31.33 -8.17 26.30
CA ALA A 16 30.77 -7.68 25.06
C ALA A 16 29.24 -7.95 25.07
N PRO A 17 28.40 -6.95 24.76
CA PRO A 17 26.98 -7.22 24.60
C PRO A 17 26.77 -8.08 23.34
N SER A 18 26.32 -9.30 23.53
CA SER A 18 25.82 -10.14 22.45
C SER A 18 24.52 -9.52 21.93
N PHE A 19 24.59 -8.85 20.79
CA PHE A 19 23.40 -8.50 20.02
C PHE A 19 22.80 -9.80 19.46
N ALA A 20 21.89 -10.42 20.21
CA ALA A 20 21.09 -11.51 19.68
C ALA A 20 20.21 -10.94 18.55
N HIS A 21 20.49 -11.33 17.31
CA HIS A 21 19.50 -11.24 16.24
C HIS A 21 18.40 -12.23 16.60
N ALA A 22 17.22 -11.73 17.01
CA ALA A 22 16.05 -12.57 17.12
C ALA A 22 15.74 -13.11 15.71
N GLN A 23 15.99 -14.41 15.48
CA GLN A 23 15.47 -15.07 14.30
C GLN A 23 13.94 -15.06 14.40
N GLN A 24 13.29 -14.41 13.44
CA GLN A 24 11.84 -14.45 13.33
C GLN A 24 11.41 -15.90 13.03
N GLU A 25 10.38 -16.39 13.73
CA GLU A 25 9.82 -17.73 13.52
C GLU A 25 9.34 -17.85 12.06
N PRO A 26 9.58 -18.98 11.39
CA PRO A 26 9.05 -19.21 10.04
C PRO A 26 7.53 -18.99 10.00
N GLY A 27 7.07 -18.12 9.10
CA GLY A 27 5.64 -17.75 8.99
C GLY A 27 5.19 -16.61 9.91
N SER A 28 6.09 -15.95 10.64
CA SER A 28 5.81 -14.68 11.35
C SER A 28 6.06 -13.43 10.49
N GLU A 29 6.26 -13.65 9.19
CA GLU A 29 6.62 -12.63 8.22
C GLU A 29 5.38 -12.02 7.57
N LEU A 30 5.36 -10.68 7.43
CA LEU A 30 4.36 -10.00 6.62
C LEU A 30 4.46 -10.45 5.17
N SER A 31 3.35 -10.85 4.56
CA SER A 31 3.22 -11.00 3.11
C SER A 31 2.42 -9.84 2.54
N VAL A 32 2.87 -9.33 1.39
CA VAL A 32 2.25 -8.19 0.70
C VAL A 32 1.82 -8.63 -0.68
N TYR A 33 0.56 -8.39 -1.02
CA TYR A 33 0.00 -8.74 -2.32
C TYR A 33 -0.52 -7.50 -3.03
N LEU A 34 -0.22 -7.36 -4.31
CA LEU A 34 -0.94 -6.47 -5.21
C LEU A 34 -2.18 -7.21 -5.73
N LEU A 35 -3.35 -6.65 -5.44
CA LEU A 35 -4.61 -7.10 -5.98
C LEU A 35 -4.96 -6.24 -7.20
N THR A 36 -5.31 -6.89 -8.30
CA THR A 36 -5.78 -6.26 -9.53
C THR A 36 -7.15 -6.80 -9.89
N MET A 37 -8.13 -5.91 -9.98
CA MET A 37 -9.52 -6.23 -10.23
C MET A 37 -9.91 -5.83 -11.65
N GLY A 38 -10.59 -6.73 -12.34
CA GLY A 38 -11.10 -6.51 -13.69
C GLY A 38 -12.13 -5.37 -13.76
N PRO A 39 -12.42 -4.87 -14.98
CA PRO A 39 -13.40 -3.81 -15.19
C PRO A 39 -14.81 -4.23 -14.76
N GLY A 40 -15.68 -3.24 -14.52
CA GLY A 40 -17.10 -3.44 -14.22
C GLY A 40 -18.01 -2.60 -15.12
N ASP A 41 -19.31 -2.75 -14.92
CA ASP A 41 -20.33 -2.12 -15.77
C ASP A 41 -20.47 -0.62 -15.51
N GLN A 42 -20.21 -0.18 -14.28
CA GLN A 42 -20.33 1.23 -13.91
C GLN A 42 -19.18 2.05 -14.50
N VAL A 43 -19.46 3.32 -14.83
CA VAL A 43 -18.47 4.22 -15.45
C VAL A 43 -17.18 4.39 -14.63
N TRP A 44 -17.28 4.35 -13.30
CA TRP A 44 -16.12 4.42 -12.40
C TRP A 44 -15.36 3.10 -12.27
N GLU A 45 -15.89 1.98 -12.78
CA GLU A 45 -15.28 0.64 -12.71
C GLU A 45 -14.62 0.23 -14.03
N LYS A 46 -14.82 1.00 -15.12
CA LYS A 46 -14.34 0.64 -16.47
C LYS A 46 -12.82 0.46 -16.59
N PHE A 47 -12.03 1.08 -15.72
CA PHE A 47 -10.57 0.92 -15.72
C PHE A 47 -10.10 -0.25 -14.85
N GLY A 48 -11.01 -0.99 -14.23
CA GLY A 48 -10.68 -1.93 -13.16
C GLY A 48 -10.34 -1.19 -11.87
N HIS A 49 -9.66 -1.88 -10.96
CA HIS A 49 -9.23 -1.30 -9.69
C HIS A 49 -8.01 -2.03 -9.12
N ASN A 50 -7.31 -1.43 -8.18
CA ASN A 50 -6.17 -2.06 -7.51
C ASN A 50 -6.23 -1.84 -6.00
N ALA A 51 -5.71 -2.81 -5.25
CA ALA A 51 -5.53 -2.73 -3.80
C ALA A 51 -4.21 -3.38 -3.38
N ILE A 52 -3.71 -3.03 -2.20
CA ILE A 52 -2.62 -3.74 -1.53
C ILE A 52 -3.20 -4.53 -0.38
N TRP A 53 -3.01 -5.84 -0.38
CA TRP A 53 -3.33 -6.71 0.75
C TRP A 53 -2.08 -6.96 1.58
N ILE A 54 -2.17 -6.63 2.87
CA ILE A 54 -1.19 -6.99 3.89
C ILE A 54 -1.74 -8.16 4.69
N HIS A 55 -1.03 -9.28 4.64
CA HIS A 55 -1.23 -10.42 5.53
C HIS A 55 -0.23 -10.33 6.68
N ASP A 56 -0.74 -10.15 7.90
CA ASP A 56 0.05 -10.10 9.13
C ASP A 56 -0.27 -11.32 10.01
N PRO A 57 0.56 -12.37 9.97
CA PRO A 57 0.33 -13.59 10.76
C PRO A 57 0.58 -13.37 12.26
N VAL A 58 1.34 -12.35 12.64
CA VAL A 58 1.61 -12.03 14.06
C VAL A 58 0.41 -11.36 14.70
N GLN A 59 -0.23 -10.44 13.99
CA GLN A 59 -1.46 -9.79 14.44
C GLN A 59 -2.73 -10.57 14.08
N GLY A 60 -2.62 -11.58 13.22
CA GLY A 60 -3.77 -12.34 12.71
C GLY A 60 -4.70 -11.47 11.86
N THR A 61 -4.14 -10.55 11.06
CA THR A 61 -4.93 -9.60 10.26
C THR A 61 -4.69 -9.75 8.77
N ASP A 62 -5.79 -9.61 8.01
CA ASP A 62 -5.80 -9.61 6.56
C ASP A 62 -6.50 -8.35 6.05
N ARG A 63 -5.70 -7.34 5.71
CA ARG A 63 -6.20 -6.00 5.39
C ARG A 63 -5.90 -5.62 3.96
N ALA A 64 -6.95 -5.29 3.20
CA ALA A 64 -6.84 -4.70 1.88
C ALA A 64 -6.94 -3.17 2.00
N TYR A 65 -5.98 -2.46 1.41
CA TYR A 65 -5.90 -1.01 1.33
C TYR A 65 -6.06 -0.57 -0.12
N ASP A 66 -6.98 0.35 -0.37
CA ASP A 66 -7.19 0.89 -1.70
C ASP A 66 -7.49 2.40 -1.65
N TYR A 67 -7.43 3.00 -2.83
CA TYR A 67 -7.64 4.42 -3.04
C TYR A 67 -8.75 4.60 -4.04
N GLY A 68 -9.50 5.69 -3.96
CA GLY A 68 -10.55 5.94 -4.96
C GLY A 68 -11.95 5.62 -4.46
N ARG A 69 -12.15 5.61 -3.14
CA ARG A 69 -13.47 5.57 -2.51
C ARG A 69 -14.08 6.97 -2.55
N PHE A 70 -15.39 7.06 -2.75
CA PHE A 70 -16.12 8.32 -2.75
C PHE A 70 -17.54 8.14 -2.21
N ASP A 71 -18.12 9.21 -1.69
CA ASP A 71 -19.49 9.24 -1.18
C ASP A 71 -20.32 10.30 -1.92
N PHE A 72 -21.52 9.96 -2.40
CA PHE A 72 -22.41 10.91 -3.06
C PHE A 72 -23.08 11.87 -2.07
N ASN A 73 -23.15 11.51 -0.79
CA ASN A 73 -23.82 12.28 0.26
C ASN A 73 -22.90 13.32 0.94
N GLN A 74 -21.67 13.46 0.46
CA GLN A 74 -20.72 14.43 1.00
C GLN A 74 -21.28 15.87 0.95
N PRO A 75 -21.16 16.67 2.04
CA PRO A 75 -21.62 18.06 2.04
C PRO A 75 -20.98 18.89 0.92
N GLY A 76 -21.78 19.38 -0.03
CA GLY A 76 -21.27 20.13 -1.19
C GLY A 76 -20.79 19.24 -2.35
N PHE A 77 -21.24 17.99 -2.43
CA PHE A 77 -20.98 17.10 -3.57
C PHE A 77 -21.29 17.77 -4.92
N LEU A 78 -22.54 18.21 -5.15
CA LEU A 78 -22.97 18.79 -6.43
C LEU A 78 -22.15 20.02 -6.87
N PRO A 79 -21.92 21.05 -6.02
CA PRO A 79 -21.08 22.18 -6.44
C PRO A 79 -19.61 21.82 -6.66
N ARG A 80 -19.08 20.78 -5.99
CA ARG A 80 -17.72 20.27 -6.26
C ARG A 80 -17.65 19.48 -7.56
N PHE A 81 -18.66 18.66 -7.83
CA PHE A 81 -18.84 17.91 -9.08
C PHE A 81 -18.83 18.85 -10.29
N LEU A 82 -19.69 19.90 -10.27
CA LEU A 82 -19.77 20.88 -11.35
C LEU A 82 -18.46 21.67 -11.57
N LYS A 83 -17.60 21.77 -10.55
CA LYS A 83 -16.29 22.43 -10.61
C LYS A 83 -15.14 21.48 -10.95
N GLY A 84 -15.41 20.18 -11.16
CA GLY A 84 -14.38 19.16 -11.36
C GLY A 84 -13.43 19.01 -10.16
N ARG A 85 -13.92 19.19 -8.93
CA ARG A 85 -13.15 19.10 -7.68
C ARG A 85 -13.53 17.84 -6.91
N TRP A 86 -13.13 16.71 -7.46
CA TRP A 86 -13.38 15.38 -6.92
C TRP A 86 -12.52 15.12 -5.69
N ILE A 87 -13.17 14.99 -4.51
CA ILE A 87 -12.51 14.54 -3.29
C ILE A 87 -12.86 13.06 -3.12
N TYR A 88 -11.82 12.25 -3.13
CA TYR A 88 -11.87 10.82 -2.92
C TYR A 88 -11.05 10.49 -1.68
N SER A 89 -11.27 9.32 -1.12
CA SER A 89 -10.50 8.84 0.00
C SER A 89 -9.79 7.53 -0.32
N MET A 90 -8.73 7.28 0.43
CA MET A 90 -8.31 5.91 0.68
C MET A 90 -9.18 5.26 1.74
N GLY A 91 -9.09 3.95 1.82
CA GLY A 91 -9.67 3.18 2.90
C GLY A 91 -9.02 1.81 3.02
N SER A 92 -9.31 1.13 4.11
CA SER A 92 -8.99 -0.28 4.27
C SER A 92 -10.18 -1.11 4.71
N GLY A 93 -10.05 -2.43 4.66
CA GLY A 93 -11.08 -3.39 5.04
C GLY A 93 -10.54 -4.81 5.11
N ASN A 94 -11.36 -5.74 5.57
CA ASN A 94 -11.00 -7.16 5.56
C ASN A 94 -10.90 -7.65 4.11
N VAL A 95 -9.81 -8.34 3.75
CA VAL A 95 -9.60 -8.80 2.36
C VAL A 95 -10.66 -9.80 1.91
N HIS A 96 -11.22 -10.61 2.82
CA HIS A 96 -12.24 -11.60 2.48
C HIS A 96 -13.55 -10.94 2.06
N GLU A 97 -14.02 -9.96 2.82
CA GLU A 97 -15.19 -9.15 2.44
C GLU A 97 -14.96 -8.44 1.10
N TYR A 98 -13.74 -7.92 0.92
CA TYR A 98 -13.32 -7.28 -0.32
C TYR A 98 -13.41 -8.24 -1.51
N MET A 99 -12.80 -9.43 -1.41
CA MET A 99 -12.83 -10.47 -2.45
C MET A 99 -14.25 -10.94 -2.75
N LEU A 100 -15.06 -11.15 -1.72
CA LEU A 100 -16.47 -11.54 -1.88
C LEU A 100 -17.24 -10.49 -2.69
N ALA A 101 -17.04 -9.20 -2.42
CA ALA A 101 -17.73 -8.13 -3.16
C ALA A 101 -17.43 -8.18 -4.68
N TYR A 102 -16.17 -8.40 -5.08
CA TYR A 102 -15.80 -8.55 -6.49
C TYR A 102 -16.31 -9.86 -7.10
N GLN A 103 -16.30 -10.94 -6.34
CA GLN A 103 -16.89 -12.22 -6.77
C GLN A 103 -18.40 -12.08 -7.03
N TYR A 104 -19.14 -11.43 -6.13
CA TYR A 104 -20.57 -11.15 -6.31
C TYR A 104 -20.85 -10.26 -7.51
N ALA A 105 -19.94 -9.32 -7.81
CA ALA A 105 -20.00 -8.48 -9.00
C ALA A 105 -19.57 -9.21 -10.30
N ASN A 106 -19.22 -10.50 -10.23
CA ASN A 106 -18.68 -11.28 -11.36
C ASN A 106 -17.44 -10.62 -12.00
N ARG A 107 -16.55 -10.07 -11.17
CA ARG A 107 -15.30 -9.41 -11.60
C ARG A 107 -14.10 -10.26 -11.21
N GLU A 108 -13.17 -10.42 -12.15
CA GLU A 108 -11.90 -11.12 -11.91
C GLU A 108 -11.06 -10.38 -10.88
N VAL A 109 -10.38 -11.14 -10.00
CA VAL A 109 -9.37 -10.62 -9.07
C VAL A 109 -8.11 -11.45 -9.19
N ALA A 110 -7.01 -10.81 -9.59
CA ALA A 110 -5.69 -11.39 -9.57
C ALA A 110 -4.93 -10.92 -8.32
N ALA A 111 -4.27 -11.84 -7.62
CA ALA A 111 -3.39 -11.52 -6.49
C ALA A 111 -1.95 -11.88 -6.85
N GLN A 112 -1.06 -10.90 -6.76
CA GLN A 112 0.38 -11.08 -6.97
C GLN A 112 1.12 -10.81 -5.66
N GLU A 113 1.74 -11.83 -5.09
CA GLU A 113 2.67 -11.62 -3.97
C GLU A 113 3.88 -10.81 -4.45
N LEU A 114 4.23 -9.78 -3.69
CA LEU A 114 5.33 -8.89 -3.97
C LEU A 114 6.58 -9.38 -3.24
N ASN A 115 7.69 -9.46 -3.96
CA ASN A 115 9.00 -9.83 -3.39
C ASN A 115 9.62 -8.63 -2.65
N LEU A 116 9.05 -8.26 -1.51
CA LEU A 116 9.54 -7.21 -0.62
C LEU A 116 10.36 -7.82 0.51
N THR A 117 11.38 -7.10 0.99
CA THR A 117 12.01 -7.46 2.27
C THR A 117 11.06 -7.15 3.43
N GLN A 118 11.29 -7.76 4.59
CA GLN A 118 10.46 -7.52 5.77
C GLN A 118 10.47 -6.06 6.23
N GLU A 119 11.58 -5.36 6.04
CA GLU A 119 11.68 -3.92 6.30
C GLU A 119 10.81 -3.12 5.34
N GLN A 120 10.80 -3.47 4.05
CA GLN A 120 9.98 -2.81 3.04
C GLN A 120 8.49 -3.07 3.25
N ALA A 121 8.12 -4.31 3.56
CA ALA A 121 6.75 -4.71 3.88
C ALA A 121 6.22 -3.95 5.11
N ARG A 122 7.00 -3.88 6.20
CA ARG A 122 6.62 -3.09 7.39
C ARG A 122 6.54 -1.59 7.09
N ALA A 123 7.48 -1.05 6.32
CA ALA A 123 7.43 0.36 5.93
C ALA A 123 6.16 0.68 5.12
N LEU A 124 5.75 -0.24 4.23
CA LEU A 124 4.53 -0.10 3.45
C LEU A 124 3.28 -0.17 4.33
N GLN A 125 3.20 -1.16 5.23
CA GLN A 125 2.10 -1.29 6.19
C GLN A 125 1.94 0.00 7.00
N HIS A 126 3.01 0.50 7.62
CA HIS A 126 2.97 1.73 8.41
C HIS A 126 2.52 2.94 7.58
N PHE A 127 2.99 3.06 6.34
CA PHE A 127 2.57 4.15 5.45
C PHE A 127 1.07 4.07 5.15
N LEU A 128 0.56 2.88 4.82
CA LEU A 128 -0.85 2.66 4.50
C LEU A 128 -1.75 2.92 5.71
N GLU A 129 -1.34 2.48 6.90
CA GLU A 129 -2.05 2.74 8.15
C GLU A 129 -2.07 4.23 8.52
N TRP A 130 -0.93 4.91 8.36
CA TRP A 130 -0.88 6.37 8.54
C TRP A 130 -1.79 7.07 7.54
N ASN A 131 -1.77 6.66 6.27
CA ASN A 131 -2.55 7.30 5.22
C ASN A 131 -4.06 7.05 5.42
N ASP A 132 -4.48 5.92 5.98
CA ASP A 132 -5.88 5.60 6.25
C ASP A 132 -6.50 6.41 7.39
N GLN A 133 -5.70 7.17 8.14
CA GLN A 133 -6.21 8.06 9.18
C GLN A 133 -7.10 9.17 8.58
N PRO A 134 -8.16 9.62 9.28
CA PRO A 134 -9.12 10.59 8.76
C PRO A 134 -8.49 11.87 8.20
N GLN A 135 -7.42 12.36 8.83
CA GLN A 135 -6.70 13.55 8.42
C GLN A 135 -5.81 13.39 7.17
N ASN A 136 -5.48 12.15 6.79
CA ASN A 136 -4.53 11.85 5.71
C ASN A 136 -5.19 11.20 4.49
N ARG A 137 -6.36 10.57 4.66
CA ARG A 137 -6.95 9.70 3.64
C ARG A 137 -7.58 10.41 2.46
N GLU A 138 -7.98 11.67 2.61
CA GLU A 138 -8.65 12.42 1.57
C GLU A 138 -7.66 13.06 0.60
N TYR A 139 -7.96 12.99 -0.69
CA TYR A 139 -7.15 13.59 -1.74
C TYR A 139 -7.99 14.01 -2.93
N ARG A 140 -7.43 14.90 -3.76
CA ARG A 140 -8.06 15.31 -5.01
C ARG A 140 -7.80 14.24 -6.07
N TYR A 141 -8.86 13.60 -6.55
CA TYR A 141 -8.76 12.58 -7.57
C TYR A 141 -8.50 13.18 -8.95
N ASP A 142 -7.53 12.63 -9.68
CA ASP A 142 -7.33 12.83 -11.11
C ASP A 142 -7.33 11.47 -11.80
N TYR A 143 -8.25 11.31 -12.74
CA TYR A 143 -8.49 10.05 -13.42
C TYR A 143 -7.23 9.42 -14.03
N PHE A 144 -6.31 10.23 -14.54
CA PHE A 144 -5.11 9.76 -15.22
C PHE A 144 -3.83 9.89 -14.40
N ARG A 145 -3.79 10.84 -13.45
CA ARG A 145 -2.56 11.22 -12.76
C ARG A 145 -2.55 10.92 -11.27
N ASP A 146 -3.73 10.78 -10.66
CA ASP A 146 -3.88 10.69 -9.22
C ASP A 146 -5.10 9.83 -8.85
N ASN A 147 -4.95 8.52 -8.99
CA ASN A 147 -6.01 7.52 -8.92
C ASN A 147 -5.61 6.30 -8.08
N CYS A 148 -6.48 5.28 -8.06
CA CYS A 148 -6.28 4.04 -7.31
C CYS A 148 -4.93 3.37 -7.59
N SER A 149 -4.49 3.38 -8.85
CA SER A 149 -3.29 2.69 -9.29
C SER A 149 -2.03 3.53 -9.10
N THR A 150 -2.10 4.85 -9.37
CA THR A 150 -0.94 5.73 -9.21
C THR A 150 -0.57 5.90 -7.74
N ARG A 151 -1.56 5.98 -6.84
CA ARG A 151 -1.32 6.06 -5.39
C ARG A 151 -0.63 4.82 -4.84
N LEU A 152 -1.09 3.63 -5.23
CA LEU A 152 -0.44 2.37 -4.83
C LEU A 152 0.95 2.23 -5.44
N ARG A 153 1.12 2.60 -6.72
CA ARG A 153 2.45 2.66 -7.35
C ARG A 153 3.40 3.55 -6.56
N ASP A 154 2.96 4.75 -6.16
CA ASP A 154 3.81 5.72 -5.48
C ASP A 154 4.15 5.26 -4.04
N ALA A 155 3.20 4.63 -3.34
CA ALA A 155 3.43 3.99 -2.04
C ALA A 155 4.48 2.86 -2.13
N LEU A 156 4.35 1.98 -3.12
CA LEU A 156 5.32 0.92 -3.39
C LEU A 156 6.68 1.50 -3.78
N ASP A 157 6.71 2.47 -4.69
CA ASP A 157 7.94 3.12 -5.16
C ASP A 157 8.72 3.75 -4.00
N ALA A 158 8.02 4.33 -3.02
CA ALA A 158 8.64 4.91 -1.84
C ALA A 158 9.40 3.88 -1.01
N VAL A 159 8.81 2.70 -0.75
CA VAL A 159 9.43 1.68 0.11
C VAL A 159 10.54 0.89 -0.59
N ILE A 160 10.49 0.78 -1.92
CA ILE A 160 11.57 0.13 -2.69
C ILE A 160 12.67 1.10 -3.13
N GLY A 161 12.69 2.34 -2.63
CA GLY A 161 13.76 3.30 -2.92
C GLY A 161 13.71 3.95 -4.30
N GLY A 162 12.52 4.08 -4.90
CA GLY A 162 12.32 4.81 -6.15
C GLY A 162 12.56 4.01 -7.43
N GLN A 163 12.67 2.69 -7.33
CA GLN A 163 13.01 1.83 -8.47
C GLN A 163 11.94 1.85 -9.58
N LEU A 164 10.64 1.87 -9.25
CA LEU A 164 9.59 1.97 -10.27
C LEU A 164 9.70 3.28 -11.03
N ARG A 165 9.92 4.39 -10.33
CA ARG A 165 10.12 5.70 -10.95
C ARG A 165 11.35 5.72 -11.83
N VAL A 166 12.48 5.14 -11.41
CA VAL A 166 13.69 5.06 -12.25
C VAL A 166 13.42 4.28 -13.54
N LEU A 167 12.65 3.19 -13.47
CA LEU A 167 12.32 2.36 -14.63
C LEU A 167 11.30 3.00 -15.57
N THR A 168 10.38 3.82 -15.04
CA THR A 168 9.24 4.36 -15.81
C THR A 168 9.42 5.80 -16.26
N ARG A 169 10.26 6.58 -15.58
CA ARG A 169 10.43 8.01 -15.86
C ARG A 169 10.95 8.23 -17.27
N GLY A 170 10.28 9.12 -18.00
CA GLY A 170 10.67 9.49 -19.37
C GLY A 170 10.31 8.44 -20.43
N ARG A 171 9.65 7.34 -20.05
CA ARG A 171 9.10 6.38 -21.04
C ARG A 171 7.77 6.90 -21.56
N PRO A 172 7.66 7.24 -22.86
CA PRO A 172 6.38 7.62 -23.44
C PRO A 172 5.45 6.41 -23.47
N THR A 173 4.17 6.62 -23.16
CA THR A 173 3.15 5.56 -23.23
C THR A 173 2.71 5.25 -24.66
N GLY A 174 3.05 6.11 -25.63
CA GLY A 174 2.59 6.00 -27.02
C GLY A 174 1.10 6.33 -27.21
N THR A 175 0.40 6.74 -26.15
CA THR A 175 -1.04 6.99 -26.11
C THR A 175 -1.35 8.35 -25.49
N THR A 176 -2.54 8.88 -25.76
CA THR A 176 -3.02 10.12 -25.16
C THR A 176 -4.12 9.85 -24.14
N TYR A 177 -4.44 10.82 -23.29
CA TYR A 177 -5.61 10.70 -22.41
C TYR A 177 -6.91 10.55 -23.18
N ARG A 178 -7.03 11.21 -24.34
CA ARG A 178 -8.18 11.01 -25.25
C ARG A 178 -8.28 9.56 -25.68
N TRP A 179 -7.17 8.94 -26.11
CA TRP A 179 -7.16 7.54 -26.51
C TRP A 179 -7.61 6.62 -25.37
N HIS A 180 -7.15 6.86 -24.14
CA HIS A 180 -7.57 6.09 -22.97
C HIS A 180 -9.06 6.30 -22.61
N SER A 181 -9.61 7.50 -22.80
CA SER A 181 -11.04 7.75 -22.64
C SER A 181 -11.86 7.02 -23.70
N GLU A 182 -11.47 7.12 -24.97
CA GLU A 182 -12.21 6.52 -26.08
C GLU A 182 -12.25 5.00 -25.99
N ARG A 183 -11.12 4.34 -25.67
CA ARG A 183 -11.07 2.86 -25.62
C ARG A 183 -12.02 2.25 -24.59
N LEU A 184 -12.47 3.01 -23.58
CA LEU A 184 -13.28 2.52 -22.46
C LEU A 184 -14.74 2.89 -22.55
N MET A 185 -15.06 3.76 -23.50
CA MET A 185 -16.43 4.10 -23.88
C MET A 185 -16.87 3.34 -25.13
N LYS A 186 -16.01 2.50 -25.71
CA LYS A 186 -16.40 1.58 -26.77
C LYS A 186 -17.19 0.45 -26.12
N ASP A 187 -18.38 0.22 -26.63
CA ASP A 187 -19.11 -1.01 -26.37
C ASP A 187 -18.34 -2.16 -27.03
N ASP A 188 -18.17 -3.27 -26.32
CA ASP A 188 -17.56 -4.51 -26.84
C ASP A 188 -18.43 -5.14 -27.95
#